data_AF-A0A353PYF8-F1
#
_entry.id   AF-A0A353PYF8-F1
#
_cell.length_a   1.000
_cell.length_b   1.000
_cell.length_c   1.000
_cell.angle_alpha   90.00
_cell.angle_beta   90.00
_cell.angle_gamma   90.00
#
_symmetry.space_group_name_H-M   'P 1'
#
loop_
_entity.id
_entity.type
_entity.pdbx_description
1 polymer ?
#
loop_
_entity_poly.entity_id
_entity_poly.type
_entity_poly.pdbx_seq_one_letter_code
_entity_poly.pdbx_strand_id
1 'polypeptide(L)'
;MSDDSLNEVKEWIIAIIIAALAAFLIKWLLFDIIQVSGLSMVPTLHNNDRVAVEKVSLYTHNIKHGQIIIFDSGERGRGIYIKRVIG
;
A
#
# COMPACT_ATOMS: atom_id res chain seq x y z
N MET A 1 -22.98 37.03 -20.12
CA MET A 1 -23.09 35.60 -20.47
C MET A 1 -21.68 35.00 -20.52
N SER A 2 -20.96 35.05 -19.41
CA SER A 2 -19.51 34.73 -19.36
C SER A 2 -19.03 34.30 -17.96
N ASP A 3 -19.78 34.59 -16.90
CA ASP A 3 -19.36 34.29 -15.53
C ASP A 3 -19.69 32.84 -15.11
N ASP A 4 -20.73 32.24 -15.67
CA ASP A 4 -21.15 30.87 -15.34
C ASP A 4 -20.09 29.83 -15.75
N SER A 5 -19.49 29.99 -16.93
CA SER A 5 -18.47 29.06 -17.44
C SER A 5 -17.14 29.14 -16.67
N LEU A 6 -16.77 30.33 -16.16
CA LEU A 6 -15.58 30.49 -15.33
C LEU A 6 -15.75 29.85 -13.95
N ASN A 7 -16.95 29.95 -13.38
CA ASN A 7 -17.28 29.29 -12.12
C ASN A 7 -17.30 27.76 -12.28
N GLU A 8 -17.89 27.26 -13.37
CA GLU A 8 -17.92 25.83 -13.67
C GLU A 8 -16.50 25.25 -13.81
N VAL A 9 -15.62 25.90 -14.57
CA VAL A 9 -14.21 25.46 -14.71
C VAL A 9 -13.49 25.45 -13.36
N LYS A 10 -13.75 26.44 -12.49
CA LYS A 10 -13.17 26.49 -11.14
C LYS A 10 -13.65 25.33 -10.26
N GLU A 11 -14.94 24.99 -10.32
CA GLU A 11 -15.50 23.85 -9.59
C GLU A 11 -14.90 22.53 -10.07
N TRP A 12 -14.77 22.32 -11.38
CA TRP A 12 -14.10 21.14 -11.93
C TRP A 12 -12.64 21.02 -11.48
N ILE A 13 -11.88 22.12 -11.47
CA ILE A 13 -10.50 22.13 -10.99
C ILE A 13 -10.45 21.73 -9.51
N ILE A 14 -11.32 22.29 -8.66
CA ILE A 14 -11.37 21.94 -7.24
C ILE A 14 -11.72 20.45 -7.05
N ALA A 15 -12.69 19.93 -7.81
CA ALA A 15 -13.07 18.52 -7.75
C ALA A 15 -11.91 17.59 -8.14
N ILE A 16 -11.17 17.93 -9.20
CA ILE A 16 -9.98 17.18 -9.62
C ILE A 16 -8.89 17.21 -8.55
N ILE A 17 -8.66 18.36 -7.92
CA ILE A 17 -7.67 18.50 -6.83
C ILE A 17 -8.06 17.61 -5.65
N ILE A 18 -9.33 17.62 -5.24
CA ILE A 18 -9.82 16.79 -4.14
C ILE A 18 -9.67 15.30 -4.48
N ALA A 19 -10.04 14.89 -5.71
CA ALA A 19 -9.89 13.52 -6.17
C ALA A 19 -8.42 13.07 -6.19
N ALA A 20 -7.51 13.92 -6.68
CA ALA A 20 -6.07 13.65 -6.70
C ALA A 20 -5.50 13.52 -5.28
N LEU A 21 -5.90 14.40 -4.37
CA LEU A 21 -5.51 14.34 -2.96
C LEU A 21 -6.00 13.06 -2.30
N ALA A 22 -7.27 12.70 -2.48
CA ALA A 22 -7.84 11.47 -1.98
C ALA A 22 -7.11 10.23 -2.54
N ALA A 23 -6.84 10.20 -3.84
CA ALA A 23 -6.09 9.12 -4.48
C ALA A 23 -4.66 9.01 -3.92
N PHE A 24 -4.00 10.14 -3.64
CA PHE A 24 -2.68 10.15 -3.02
C PHE A 24 -2.70 9.57 -1.60
N LEU A 25 -3.66 9.99 -0.76
CA LEU A 25 -3.84 9.46 0.58
C LEU A 25 -4.12 7.95 0.56
N ILE A 26 -5.00 7.50 -0.33
CA ILE A 26 -5.33 6.08 -0.51
C ILE A 26 -4.07 5.30 -0.93
N LYS A 27 -3.30 5.81 -1.89
CA LYS A 27 -2.08 5.13 -2.33
C LYS A 27 -1.05 5.02 -1.21
N TRP A 28 -0.86 6.08 -0.43
CA TRP A 28 0.10 6.09 0.68
C TRP A 28 -0.33 5.20 1.85
N LEU A 29 -1.63 5.13 2.13
CA LEU A 29 -2.15 4.37 3.27
C LEU A 29 -2.35 2.88 2.96
N LEU A 30 -2.85 2.55 1.76
CA LEU A 30 -3.26 1.18 1.44
C LEU A 30 -2.14 0.34 0.83
N PHE A 31 -1.18 0.95 0.12
CA PHE A 31 -0.16 0.21 -0.61
C PHE A 31 1.25 0.69 -0.30
N ASP A 32 2.17 -0.24 -0.10
CA ASP A 32 3.59 0.02 0.05
C ASP A 32 4.39 -0.88 -0.88
N ILE A 33 5.48 -0.39 -1.47
CA ILE A 33 6.32 -1.19 -2.34
C ILE A 33 7.63 -1.45 -1.61
N ILE A 34 7.81 -2.69 -1.16
CA ILE A 34 9.03 -3.10 -0.48
C ILE A 34 9.89 -3.97 -1.39
N GLN A 35 11.20 -3.91 -1.17
CA GLN A 35 12.16 -4.79 -1.82
C GLN A 35 12.40 -6.01 -0.94
N VAL A 36 12.25 -7.20 -1.51
CA VAL A 36 12.53 -8.46 -0.83
C VAL A 36 14.04 -8.65 -0.75
N SER A 37 14.55 -8.85 0.47
CA SER A 37 15.94 -9.20 0.73
C SER A 37 16.02 -10.62 1.33
N GLY A 38 16.66 -11.54 0.60
CA GLY A 38 16.92 -12.90 1.06
C GLY A 38 16.19 -14.01 0.28
N LEU A 39 16.54 -15.26 0.60
CA LEU A 39 16.09 -16.47 -0.10
C LEU A 39 14.97 -17.24 0.62
N SER A 40 14.46 -16.72 1.76
CA SER A 40 13.52 -17.45 2.65
C SER A 40 12.16 -17.78 2.01
N MET A 41 11.80 -17.16 0.89
CA MET A 41 10.51 -17.33 0.23
C MET A 41 10.62 -17.97 -1.16
N VAL A 42 11.79 -18.52 -1.53
CA VAL A 42 11.95 -19.27 -2.78
C VAL A 42 11.08 -20.54 -2.74
N PRO A 43 10.33 -20.89 -3.81
CA PRO A 43 10.29 -20.26 -5.13
C PRO A 43 9.22 -19.16 -5.32
N THR A 44 8.49 -18.77 -4.27
CA THR A 44 7.40 -17.78 -4.36
C THR A 44 7.90 -16.35 -4.57
N LEU A 45 8.98 -15.95 -3.88
CA LEU A 45 9.61 -14.63 -4.03
C LEU A 45 11.12 -14.80 -4.15
N HIS A 46 11.73 -14.05 -5.08
CA HIS A 46 13.16 -14.02 -5.32
C HIS A 46 13.80 -12.78 -4.70
N ASN A 47 15.11 -12.87 -4.49
CA ASN A 47 15.87 -11.74 -3.97
C ASN A 47 15.84 -10.57 -4.98
N ASN A 48 15.69 -9.34 -4.48
CA ASN A 48 15.46 -8.10 -5.24
C ASN A 48 14.08 -7.95 -5.92
N ASP A 49 13.14 -8.86 -5.68
CA ASP A 49 11.76 -8.64 -6.13
C ASP A 49 11.16 -7.42 -5.41
N ARG A 50 10.42 -6.60 -6.17
CA ARG A 50 9.64 -5.50 -5.63
C ARG A 50 8.20 -5.96 -5.49
N VAL A 51 7.73 -6.03 -4.25
CA VAL A 51 6.39 -6.52 -3.95
C VAL A 51 5.53 -5.35 -3.50
N ALA A 52 4.36 -5.21 -4.10
CA ALA A 52 3.33 -4.31 -3.63
C ALA A 52 2.57 -4.99 -2.49
N VAL A 53 2.57 -4.35 -1.33
CA VAL A 53 2.02 -4.85 -0.08
C VAL A 53 0.80 -4.03 0.24
N GLU A 54 -0.29 -4.73 0.50
CA GLU A 54 -1.51 -4.13 0.99
C GLU A 54 -1.44 -3.96 2.52
N LYS A 55 -1.89 -2.81 3.01
CA LYS A 55 -1.97 -2.49 4.45
C LYS A 55 -3.41 -2.52 4.99
N VAL A 56 -4.44 -2.61 4.14
CA VAL A 56 -5.87 -2.56 4.57
C VAL A 56 -6.24 -3.74 5.45
N SER A 57 -5.67 -4.92 5.21
CA SER A 57 -5.89 -6.14 5.97
C SER A 57 -5.38 -6.02 7.41
N LEU A 58 -4.39 -5.15 7.65
CA LEU A 58 -3.93 -4.81 9.00
C LEU A 58 -5.00 -4.04 9.78
N TYR A 59 -5.62 -3.03 9.15
CA TYR A 59 -6.67 -2.23 9.79
C TYR A 59 -7.96 -3.04 10.01
N THR A 60 -8.31 -3.89 9.06
CA THR A 60 -9.52 -4.73 9.11
C THR A 60 -9.36 -5.97 10.00
N HIS A 61 -8.16 -6.24 10.52
CA HIS A 61 -7.82 -7.42 11.34
C HIS A 61 -8.20 -8.76 10.66
N ASN A 62 -8.28 -8.79 9.33
CA ASN A 62 -8.77 -9.95 8.57
C ASN A 62 -7.61 -10.73 7.94
N ILE A 63 -6.73 -11.25 8.78
CA ILE A 63 -5.62 -12.09 8.31
C ILE A 63 -6.10 -13.53 8.17
N LYS A 64 -6.00 -14.10 6.97
CA LYS A 64 -6.43 -15.46 6.64
C LYS A 64 -5.24 -16.43 6.62
N HIS A 65 -5.50 -17.69 6.95
CA HIS A 65 -4.54 -18.77 6.72
C HIS A 65 -4.10 -18.80 5.25
N GLY A 66 -2.81 -18.99 5.02
CA GLY A 66 -2.19 -19.00 3.71
C GLY A 66 -1.76 -17.62 3.20
N GLN A 67 -2.14 -16.50 3.84
CA GLN A 67 -1.68 -15.16 3.44
C GLN A 67 -0.20 -14.95 3.75
N ILE A 68 0.46 -14.16 2.91
CA ILE A 68 1.84 -13.72 3.12
C ILE A 68 1.79 -12.37 3.83
N ILE A 69 2.37 -12.31 5.01
CA ILE A 69 2.43 -11.09 5.82
C ILE A 69 3.87 -10.65 5.98
N ILE A 70 4.01 -9.34 6.18
CA ILE A 70 5.26 -8.70 6.52
C ILE A 70 5.14 -8.17 7.93
N PHE A 71 6.10 -8.52 8.78
CA PHE A 71 6.12 -8.06 10.16
C PHE A 71 7.53 -7.66 10.59
N ASP A 72 7.59 -6.68 11.48
CA ASP A 72 8.80 -6.35 12.21
C ASP A 72 8.91 -7.30 13.42
N SER A 73 10.06 -7.94 13.57
CA SER A 73 10.30 -8.85 14.69
C SER A 73 10.54 -8.13 16.02
N GLY A 74 10.68 -6.79 16.02
CA GLY A 74 10.85 -5.96 17.22
C GLY A 74 12.17 -6.14 17.95
N GLU A 75 13.03 -7.06 17.52
CA GLU A 75 14.38 -7.21 18.07
C GLU A 75 15.34 -6.21 17.42
N ARG A 76 16.11 -5.51 18.26
CA ARG A 76 17.14 -4.56 17.82
C ARG A 76 18.10 -5.23 16.84
N GLY A 77 18.06 -4.78 15.58
CA GLY A 77 18.93 -5.27 14.51
C GLY A 77 18.35 -6.41 13.67
N ARG A 78 17.16 -6.91 13.99
CA ARG A 78 16.44 -7.84 13.12
C ARG A 78 15.49 -7.04 12.22
N GLY A 79 15.72 -7.11 10.91
CA GLY A 79 14.96 -6.36 9.91
C GLY A 79 13.52 -6.86 9.74
N ILE A 80 12.87 -6.34 8.69
CA ILE A 80 11.51 -6.71 8.31
C ILE A 80 11.50 -8.14 7.75
N TYR A 81 10.58 -9.00 8.21
CA TYR A 81 10.45 -10.39 7.76
C TYR A 81 9.19 -10.61 6.92
N ILE A 82 9.30 -11.53 5.95
CA ILE A 82 8.20 -12.01 5.11
C ILE A 82 7.92 -13.46 5.46
N LYS A 83 6.69 -13.78 5.88
CA LYS A 83 6.27 -15.14 6.24
C LYS A 83 4.85 -15.44 5.76
N ARG A 84 4.54 -16.72 5.61
CA ARG A 84 3.18 -17.21 5.33
C ARG A 84 2.49 -17.58 6.64
N VAL A 85 1.25 -17.13 6.83
CA VAL A 85 0.39 -17.49 7.96
C VAL A 85 -0.04 -18.94 7.78
N ILE A 86 0.33 -19.83 8.71
CA ILE A 86 -0.01 -21.26 8.66
C ILE A 86 -0.99 -21.69 9.75
N GLY A 87 -1.14 -20.92 10.83
CA GLY A 87 -1.97 -21.28 11.98
C GLY A 87 -1.16 -21.71 13.19
#